data_AF-A0A921K1G8-F1
#
_entry.id   AF-A0A921K1G8-F1
#
_cell.length_a   1.000
_cell.length_b   1.000
_cell.length_c   1.000
_cell.angle_alpha   90.00
_cell.angle_beta   90.00
_cell.angle_gamma   90.00
#
_symmetry.space_group_name_H-M   'P 1'
#
loop_
_entity.id
_entity.type
_entity.pdbx_description
1 polymer ?
#
loop_
_entity_poly.entity_id
_entity_poly.type
_entity_poly.pdbx_seq_one_letter_code
_entity_poly.pdbx_strand_id
1 'polypeptide(L)'
;MNEWEQEPDHKEFKYKGYDCEIKRMPNLGHLCGYVIINHNNELFGHDDSGNSMCMNLDVHGGITYGQSEPDGRWKIGFDCAHAGDFCPYNFLVNPQGATYKNIEFVTSEIKKLVNQVAEYEE
;
A
#
# COMPACT_ATOMS: atom_id res chain seq x y z
N MET A 1 -11.67 22.94 -4.13
CA MET A 1 -11.78 21.53 -3.73
C MET A 1 -10.38 20.97 -3.82
N ASN A 2 -9.92 20.37 -2.74
CA ASN A 2 -8.61 19.74 -2.69
C ASN A 2 -8.61 18.46 -3.55
N GLU A 3 -7.43 17.95 -3.87
CA GLU A 3 -7.31 16.73 -4.70
C GLU A 3 -7.93 15.50 -4.00
N TRP A 4 -7.64 15.29 -2.72
CA TRP A 4 -8.15 14.15 -1.94
C TRP A 4 -9.68 14.15 -1.76
N GLU A 5 -10.34 15.30 -1.91
CA GLU A 5 -11.81 15.42 -1.85
C GLU A 5 -12.49 14.96 -3.16
N GLN A 6 -11.72 14.86 -4.25
CA GLN A 6 -12.20 14.44 -5.57
C GLN A 6 -11.89 12.97 -5.87
N GLU A 7 -11.10 12.33 -5.02
CA GLU A 7 -10.71 10.93 -5.13
C GLU A 7 -11.58 10.04 -4.25
N PRO A 8 -11.94 8.83 -4.71
CA PRO A 8 -12.63 7.87 -3.87
C PRO A 8 -11.77 7.43 -2.68
N ASP A 9 -12.42 7.14 -1.55
CA ASP A 9 -11.75 6.60 -0.35
C ASP A 9 -11.40 5.11 -0.48
N HIS A 10 -11.94 4.42 -1.49
CA HIS A 10 -11.66 3.02 -1.74
C HIS A 10 -11.69 2.74 -3.24
N LYS A 11 -10.69 2.01 -3.73
CA LYS A 11 -10.59 1.58 -5.12
C LYS A 11 -9.94 0.21 -5.21
N GLU A 12 -10.64 -0.72 -5.85
CA GLU A 12 -10.11 -2.04 -6.18
C GLU A 12 -9.76 -2.10 -7.68
N PHE A 13 -8.73 -2.85 -8.02
CA PHE A 13 -8.39 -3.15 -9.40
C PHE A 13 -7.57 -4.43 -9.49
N LYS A 14 -7.36 -4.93 -10.73
CA LYS A 14 -6.45 -6.04 -10.99
C LYS A 14 -5.25 -5.58 -11.80
N TYR A 15 -4.08 -6.13 -11.52
CA TYR A 15 -2.88 -5.96 -12.32
C TYR A 15 -2.08 -7.26 -12.37
N LYS A 16 -1.73 -7.72 -13.57
CA LYS A 16 -1.06 -9.03 -13.81
C LYS A 16 -1.74 -10.23 -13.12
N GLY A 17 -3.06 -10.17 -12.92
CA GLY A 17 -3.83 -11.23 -12.27
C GLY A 17 -4.02 -11.06 -10.76
N TYR A 18 -3.22 -10.21 -10.10
CA TYR A 18 -3.34 -9.91 -8.67
C TYR A 18 -4.47 -8.96 -8.37
N ASP A 19 -5.17 -9.21 -7.25
CA ASP A 19 -6.09 -8.25 -6.66
C ASP A 19 -5.30 -7.15 -5.95
N CYS A 20 -5.71 -5.91 -6.18
CA CYS A 20 -5.08 -4.70 -5.66
C CYS A 20 -6.14 -3.81 -5.01
N GLU A 21 -5.79 -3.21 -3.87
CA GLU A 21 -6.67 -2.33 -3.10
C GLU A 21 -5.94 -1.01 -2.81
N ILE A 22 -6.66 0.11 -2.99
CA ILE A 22 -6.28 1.42 -2.48
C ILE A 22 -7.34 1.83 -1.47
N LYS A 23 -6.91 2.24 -0.27
CA LYS A 23 -7.81 2.64 0.81
C LYS A 23 -7.34 3.92 1.49
N ARG A 24 -8.25 4.87 1.67
CA ARG A 24 -8.02 6.06 2.49
C ARG A 24 -8.22 5.74 3.95
N MET A 25 -7.24 6.07 4.77
CA MET A 25 -7.28 5.84 6.20
C MET A 25 -8.07 6.97 6.89
N PRO A 26 -9.12 6.66 7.67
CA PRO A 26 -10.01 7.67 8.24
C PRO A 26 -9.32 8.56 9.29
N ASN A 27 -8.26 8.07 9.93
CA ASN A 27 -7.58 8.80 11.00
C ASN A 27 -6.75 9.98 10.48
N LEU A 28 -6.05 9.82 9.36
CA LEU A 28 -5.09 10.79 8.83
C LEU A 28 -5.34 11.17 7.37
N GLY A 29 -6.25 10.50 6.67
CA GLY A 29 -6.65 10.82 5.30
C GLY A 29 -5.66 10.42 4.22
N HIS A 30 -4.50 9.84 4.57
CA HIS A 30 -3.57 9.29 3.60
C HIS A 30 -4.14 8.04 2.94
N LEU A 31 -3.62 7.71 1.76
CA LEU A 31 -3.92 6.46 1.07
C LEU A 31 -2.93 5.38 1.49
N CYS A 32 -3.40 4.14 1.53
CA CYS A 32 -2.57 2.94 1.59
C CYS A 32 -2.81 2.11 0.32
N GLY A 33 -1.79 1.36 -0.09
CA GLY A 33 -1.84 0.47 -1.24
C GLY A 33 -1.54 -0.97 -0.84
N TYR A 34 -2.32 -1.91 -1.36
CA TYR A 34 -2.23 -3.32 -1.01
C TYR A 34 -2.29 -4.24 -2.23
N VAL A 35 -1.65 -5.40 -2.09
CA VAL A 35 -1.70 -6.54 -3.03
C VAL A 35 -2.10 -7.77 -2.24
N ILE A 36 -3.01 -8.57 -2.82
CA ILE A 36 -3.47 -9.81 -2.23
C ILE A 36 -2.78 -10.97 -2.93
N ILE A 37 -2.12 -11.83 -2.15
CA ILE A 37 -1.36 -12.99 -2.62
C ILE A 37 -1.92 -14.29 -2.04
N ASN A 38 -1.68 -15.38 -2.75
CA ASN A 38 -2.12 -16.72 -2.36
C ASN A 38 -0.96 -17.51 -1.74
N HIS A 39 -1.27 -18.69 -1.18
CA HIS A 39 -0.32 -19.58 -0.51
C HIS A 39 0.82 -20.12 -1.40
N ASN A 40 0.72 -19.99 -2.72
CA ASN A 40 1.78 -20.38 -3.66
C ASN A 40 2.86 -19.30 -3.83
N ASN A 41 2.72 -18.15 -3.17
CA ASN A 41 3.73 -17.09 -3.20
C ASN A 41 4.61 -17.19 -1.94
N GLU A 42 5.93 -17.15 -2.09
CA GLU A 42 6.87 -17.29 -0.96
C GLU A 42 6.72 -16.17 0.08
N LEU A 43 6.13 -15.02 -0.28
CA LEU A 43 5.84 -13.92 0.66
C LEU A 43 4.59 -14.19 1.51
N PHE A 44 3.88 -15.29 1.30
CA PHE A 44 2.70 -15.63 2.09
C PHE A 44 3.06 -15.82 3.56
N GLY A 45 2.36 -15.10 4.45
CA GLY A 45 2.62 -15.12 5.89
C GLY A 45 3.79 -14.23 6.35
N HIS A 46 4.46 -13.56 5.42
CA HIS A 46 5.48 -12.56 5.73
C HIS A 46 4.86 -11.17 5.92
N ASP A 47 5.22 -10.50 7.00
CA ASP A 47 4.71 -9.18 7.40
C ASP A 47 5.78 -8.09 7.29
N ASP A 48 5.55 -6.94 7.90
CA ASP A 48 6.48 -5.81 7.98
C ASP A 48 7.51 -5.94 9.13
N SER A 49 7.65 -7.11 9.74
CA SER A 49 8.65 -7.33 10.78
C SER A 49 10.09 -7.27 10.24
N GLY A 50 11.02 -6.77 11.06
CA GLY A 50 12.42 -6.54 10.67
C GLY A 50 13.24 -7.75 10.20
N ASN A 51 12.70 -8.97 10.29
CA ASN A 51 13.33 -10.21 9.81
C ASN A 51 12.56 -10.84 8.63
N SER A 52 11.63 -10.12 8.01
CA SER A 52 10.74 -10.60 6.97
C SER A 52 11.35 -10.50 5.56
N MET A 53 10.97 -11.41 4.65
CA MET A 53 11.32 -11.33 3.23
C MET A 53 10.76 -10.06 2.56
N CYS A 54 9.67 -9.51 3.10
CA CYS A 54 9.08 -8.25 2.65
C CYS A 54 10.02 -7.05 2.73
N MET A 55 11.10 -7.12 3.53
CA MET A 55 12.11 -6.06 3.64
C MET A 55 12.91 -5.86 2.34
N ASN A 56 12.89 -6.83 1.43
CA ASN A 56 13.55 -6.72 0.13
C ASN A 56 12.68 -6.05 -0.94
N LEU A 57 11.39 -5.79 -0.64
CA LEU A 57 10.46 -5.18 -1.58
C LEU A 57 10.60 -3.66 -1.57
N ASP A 58 10.91 -3.09 -2.71
CA ASP A 58 11.08 -1.66 -2.91
C ASP A 58 9.77 -1.01 -3.36
N VAL A 59 9.12 -0.31 -2.43
CA VAL A 59 7.94 0.53 -2.64
C VAL A 59 8.06 1.79 -1.78
N HIS A 60 7.15 2.75 -1.93
CA HIS A 60 7.09 3.96 -1.12
C HIS A 60 7.13 3.65 0.38
N GLY A 61 8.27 3.91 1.01
CA GLY A 61 8.50 3.67 2.43
C GLY A 61 8.73 2.21 2.82
N GLY A 62 8.67 1.27 1.88
CA GLY A 62 8.72 -0.16 2.13
C GLY A 62 7.37 -0.76 2.54
N ILE A 63 7.36 -2.06 2.83
CA ILE A 63 6.17 -2.75 3.33
C ILE A 63 5.92 -2.37 4.79
N THR A 64 4.69 -1.95 5.08
CA THR A 64 4.23 -1.55 6.43
C THR A 64 2.96 -2.27 6.85
N TYR A 65 2.53 -3.27 6.07
CA TYR A 65 1.36 -4.09 6.37
C TYR A 65 1.54 -5.51 5.83
N GLY A 66 1.23 -6.51 6.66
CA GLY A 66 1.08 -7.91 6.25
C GLY A 66 0.13 -8.64 7.17
N GLN A 67 -0.99 -9.13 6.65
CA GLN A 67 -1.99 -9.84 7.45
C GLN A 67 -2.80 -10.85 6.62
N SER A 68 -3.34 -11.86 7.28
CA SER A 68 -4.28 -12.79 6.66
C SER A 68 -5.64 -12.14 6.40
N GLU A 69 -6.20 -12.46 5.24
CA GLU A 69 -7.57 -12.11 4.86
C GLU A 69 -8.54 -13.23 5.28
N PRO A 70 -9.84 -12.91 5.49
CA PRO A 70 -10.84 -13.91 5.91
C PRO A 70 -11.02 -15.10 4.96
N ASP A 71 -10.66 -14.96 3.69
CA ASP A 71 -10.74 -16.00 2.66
C ASP A 71 -9.47 -16.87 2.56
N GLY A 72 -8.54 -16.71 3.51
CA GLY A 72 -7.31 -17.50 3.60
C GLY A 72 -6.18 -16.99 2.70
N ARG A 73 -6.35 -15.84 2.05
CA ARG A 73 -5.27 -15.14 1.32
C ARG A 73 -4.45 -14.27 2.26
N TRP A 74 -3.36 -13.73 1.76
CA TRP A 74 -2.48 -12.83 2.51
C TRP A 74 -2.46 -11.46 1.83
N LYS A 75 -2.65 -10.39 2.61
CA LYS A 75 -2.61 -9.01 2.14
C LYS A 75 -1.34 -8.35 2.62
N ILE A 76 -0.55 -7.84 1.68
CA ILE A 76 0.65 -7.04 1.96
C ILE A 76 0.52 -5.66 1.35
N GLY A 77 1.16 -4.66 1.94
CA GLY A 77 1.06 -3.29 1.45
C GLY A 77 1.92 -2.27 2.16
N PHE A 78 1.68 -1.01 1.80
CA PHE A 78 2.38 0.16 2.29
C PHE A 78 1.39 1.31 2.56
N ASP A 79 1.76 2.24 3.42
CA ASP A 79 1.01 3.46 3.70
C ASP A 79 1.67 4.70 3.09
N CYS A 80 0.90 5.78 2.93
CA CYS A 80 1.42 7.09 2.52
C CYS A 80 1.39 8.10 3.69
N ALA A 81 1.86 7.69 4.87
CA ALA A 81 2.01 8.54 6.05
C ALA A 81 3.47 8.67 6.50
N HIS A 82 4.41 8.64 5.55
CA HIS A 82 5.84 8.72 5.81
C HIS A 82 6.30 10.16 6.03
N ALA A 83 7.55 10.32 6.49
CA ALA A 83 8.16 11.64 6.60
C ALA A 83 8.20 12.35 5.23
N GLY A 84 7.48 13.47 5.12
CA GLY A 84 7.34 14.23 3.87
C GLY A 84 6.05 13.94 3.09
N ASP A 85 5.23 13.00 3.55
CA ASP A 85 3.89 12.79 3.01
C ASP A 85 2.90 13.76 3.63
N PHE A 86 2.00 14.28 2.79
CA PHE A 86 0.88 15.09 3.25
C PHE A 86 -0.29 14.19 3.60
N CYS A 87 -0.75 14.28 4.85
CA CYS A 87 -1.92 13.59 5.38
C CYS A 87 -3.12 14.55 5.44
N PRO A 88 -4.13 14.42 4.55
CA PRO A 88 -5.27 15.32 4.46
C PRO A 88 -6.02 15.61 5.76
N TYR A 89 -6.14 14.62 6.64
CA TYR A 89 -6.89 14.76 7.90
C TYR A 89 -5.96 15.00 9.10
N ASN A 90 -4.66 15.21 8.85
CA ASN A 90 -3.73 15.64 9.88
C ASN A 90 -3.79 17.16 10.06
N PHE A 91 -4.76 17.62 10.85
CA PHE A 91 -5.00 19.03 11.12
C PHE A 91 -3.96 19.69 12.03
N LEU A 92 -3.11 18.89 12.68
CA LEU A 92 -2.14 19.38 13.66
C LEU A 92 -0.77 19.65 13.04
N VAL A 93 -0.28 18.74 12.21
CA VAL A 93 1.09 18.83 11.66
C VAL A 93 1.15 18.17 10.29
N ASN A 94 1.28 18.96 9.24
CA ASN A 94 1.87 18.50 7.98
C ASN A 94 3.24 19.15 7.83
N PRO A 95 4.31 18.40 7.51
CA PRO A 95 5.63 18.98 7.31
C PRO A 95 5.61 20.06 6.22
N GLN A 96 6.41 21.11 6.38
CA GLN A 96 6.58 22.10 5.32
C GLN A 96 7.14 21.42 4.07
N GLY A 97 6.46 21.60 2.93
CA GLY A 97 6.84 20.95 1.67
C GLY A 97 6.38 19.50 1.53
N ALA A 98 5.53 19.00 2.44
CA ALA A 98 4.92 17.69 2.30
C ALA A 98 4.10 17.57 1.01
N THR A 99 4.08 16.38 0.42
CA THR A 99 3.38 16.10 -0.84
C THR A 99 2.32 15.03 -0.63
N TYR A 100 1.13 15.27 -1.16
CA TYR A 100 0.05 14.28 -1.11
C TYR A 100 0.32 13.17 -2.13
N LYS A 101 0.17 11.92 -1.69
CA LYS A 101 0.29 10.73 -2.53
C LYS A 101 -1.10 10.35 -3.02
N ASN A 102 -1.41 10.82 -4.22
CA ASN A 102 -2.71 10.63 -4.86
C ASN A 102 -2.91 9.18 -5.37
N ILE A 103 -4.11 8.86 -5.86
CA ILE A 103 -4.44 7.52 -6.37
C ILE A 103 -3.53 7.10 -7.51
N GLU A 104 -3.09 8.02 -8.38
CA GLU A 104 -2.20 7.67 -9.49
C GLU A 104 -0.83 7.23 -8.98
N PHE A 105 -0.25 7.97 -8.02
CA PHE A 105 0.99 7.59 -7.34
C PHE A 105 0.85 6.23 -6.67
N VAL A 106 -0.19 6.03 -5.84
CA VAL A 106 -0.40 4.76 -5.13
C VAL A 106 -0.63 3.60 -6.11
N THR A 107 -1.34 3.84 -7.21
CA THR A 107 -1.52 2.84 -8.28
C THR A 107 -0.16 2.45 -8.88
N SER A 108 0.74 3.41 -9.11
CA SER A 108 2.07 3.13 -9.67
C SER A 108 2.94 2.31 -8.72
N GLU A 109 2.90 2.62 -7.42
CA GLU A 109 3.61 1.89 -6.38
C GLU A 109 3.04 0.47 -6.17
N ILE A 110 1.72 0.31 -6.22
CA ILE A 110 1.11 -1.03 -6.22
C ILE A 110 1.57 -1.85 -7.44
N LYS A 111 1.63 -1.25 -8.64
CA LYS A 111 2.12 -1.97 -9.83
C LYS A 111 3.59 -2.35 -9.69
N LYS A 112 4.40 -1.49 -9.07
CA LYS A 112 5.80 -1.78 -8.71
C LYS A 112 5.89 -2.94 -7.71
N LEU A 113 5.00 -2.97 -6.71
CA LEU A 113 4.89 -4.06 -5.74
C LEU A 113 4.54 -5.38 -6.43
N VAL A 114 3.47 -5.39 -7.23
CA VAL A 114 3.04 -6.59 -7.97
C VAL A 114 4.16 -7.15 -8.85
N ASN A 115 4.93 -6.28 -9.50
CA ASN A 115 6.05 -6.74 -10.33
C ASN A 115 7.08 -7.55 -9.52
N GLN A 116 7.37 -7.14 -8.28
CA GLN A 116 8.32 -7.82 -7.40
C GLN A 116 7.69 -9.05 -6.75
N VAL A 117 6.44 -8.95 -6.29
CA VAL A 117 5.68 -10.08 -5.72
C VAL A 117 5.61 -11.26 -6.69
N ALA A 118 5.45 -10.98 -7.99
CA ALA A 118 5.42 -12.01 -9.02
C ALA A 118 6.74 -12.77 -9.21
N GLU A 119 7.86 -12.27 -8.67
CA GLU A 119 9.16 -12.96 -8.69
C GLU A 119 9.26 -14.05 -7.61
N TYR A 120 8.28 -14.11 -6.70
CA TYR A 120 8.18 -15.08 -5.60
C TYR A 120 7.08 -16.12 -5.82
N GLU A 121 6.61 -16.30 -7.06
CA GLU A 121 5.74 -17.42 -7.43
C GLU A 121 6.57 -18.62 -7.89
N GLU A 122 6.20 -19.82 -7.43
CA GLU A 122 6.73 -21.10 -7.95
C GLU A 122 6.28 -21.42 -9.38
#